data_AF-A0A0D8X5H2-F1
#
_entry.id   AF-A0A0D8X5H2-F1
#
_cell.length_a   1.000
_cell.length_b   1.000
_cell.length_c   1.000
_cell.angle_alpha   90.00
_cell.angle_beta   90.00
_cell.angle_gamma   90.00
#
_symmetry.space_group_name_H-M   'P 1'
#
loop_
_entity.id
_entity.type
_entity.pdbx_description
1 polymer ?
#
loop_
_entity_poly.entity_id
_entity_poly.type
_entity_poly.pdbx_seq_one_letter_code
_entity_poly.pdbx_strand_id
1 'polypeptide(L)'
;MRTIIVDSLPETVAPSKKDLPAMPFLQMATAESVQVGCSMKLCKNSSSHNFYSIACYYGPPPVKLYVPIYNPGQPCSQCRPGTECIEKLKICALKSFADRVNSQGK
;
A
#
# COMPACT_ATOMS: atom_id res chain seq x y z
N MET A 1 15.12 6.34 -24.02
CA MET A 1 15.26 5.30 -22.98
C MET A 1 15.86 5.97 -21.76
N ARG A 2 15.04 6.37 -20.77
CA ARG A 2 15.53 6.98 -19.52
C ARG A 2 15.38 5.94 -18.42
N THR A 3 16.47 5.28 -18.12
CA THR A 3 16.62 4.39 -16.97
C THR A 3 16.61 5.27 -15.73
N ILE A 4 15.58 5.17 -14.91
CA ILE A 4 15.65 5.71 -13.55
C ILE A 4 16.60 4.78 -12.80
N ILE A 5 17.74 5.32 -12.41
CA ILE A 5 18.74 4.67 -11.58
C ILE A 5 18.06 4.27 -10.27
N VAL A 6 17.87 2.96 -10.07
CA VAL A 6 17.52 2.32 -8.80
C VAL A 6 18.81 1.81 -8.13
N ASP A 7 19.89 2.56 -8.21
CA ASP A 7 21.14 2.25 -7.52
C ASP A 7 21.12 2.86 -6.12
N SER A 8 20.35 2.24 -5.21
CA SER A 8 20.61 2.22 -3.77
C SER A 8 19.46 1.51 -3.03
N LEU A 9 19.15 0.25 -3.37
CA LEU A 9 18.29 -0.58 -2.52
C LEU A 9 19.15 -1.67 -1.88
N PRO A 10 19.24 -1.72 -0.53
CA PRO A 10 19.94 -2.79 0.17
C PRO A 10 19.31 -4.15 -0.18
N GLU A 11 20.12 -5.19 -0.10
CA GLU A 11 19.80 -6.60 -0.39
C GLU A 11 18.54 -7.12 0.33
N THR A 12 17.36 -6.85 -0.21
CA THR A 12 16.20 -7.73 -0.06
C THR A 12 15.58 -7.90 -1.43
N VAL A 13 16.16 -8.82 -2.19
CA VAL A 13 15.71 -9.40 -3.48
C VAL A 13 14.62 -8.55 -4.17
N ALA A 14 15.06 -7.63 -5.03
CA ALA A 14 14.15 -6.87 -5.86
C ALA A 14 13.21 -7.83 -6.65
N PRO A 15 11.90 -7.54 -6.74
CA PRO A 15 10.96 -8.37 -7.49
C PRO A 15 11.45 -8.62 -8.92
N SER A 16 11.29 -9.85 -9.42
CA SER A 16 11.64 -10.16 -10.81
C SER A 16 10.65 -9.48 -11.76
N LYS A 17 11.02 -9.30 -13.04
CA LYS A 17 10.13 -8.69 -14.06
C LYS A 17 8.76 -9.38 -14.14
N LYS A 18 8.71 -10.69 -13.89
CA LYS A 18 7.48 -11.49 -13.86
C LYS A 18 6.54 -11.14 -12.69
N ASP A 19 7.07 -10.56 -11.62
CA ASP A 19 6.32 -10.22 -10.40
C ASP A 19 5.76 -8.80 -10.45
N LEU A 20 6.27 -7.95 -11.35
CA LEU A 20 5.85 -6.55 -11.52
C LEU A 20 4.33 -6.35 -11.63
N PRO A 21 3.55 -7.20 -12.33
CA PRO A 21 2.10 -7.04 -12.39
C PRO A 21 1.40 -7.19 -11.03
N ALA A 22 1.96 -7.99 -10.13
CA ALA A 22 1.39 -8.24 -8.80
C ALA A 22 1.84 -7.20 -7.76
N MET A 23 2.97 -6.53 -7.99
CA MET A 23 3.57 -5.62 -7.01
C MET A 23 2.63 -4.52 -6.48
N PRO A 24 1.82 -3.82 -7.31
CA PRO A 24 0.89 -2.82 -6.79
C PRO A 24 -0.10 -3.40 -5.79
N PHE A 25 -0.62 -4.60 -6.08
CA PHE A 25 -1.53 -5.31 -5.18
C PHE A 25 -0.83 -5.70 -3.88
N LEU A 26 0.37 -6.28 -3.96
CA LEU A 26 1.12 -6.71 -2.78
C LEU A 26 1.43 -5.54 -1.84
N GLN A 27 1.78 -4.37 -2.38
CA GLN A 27 2.02 -3.16 -1.58
C GLN A 27 0.73 -2.69 -0.88
N MET A 28 -0.40 -2.68 -1.59
CA MET A 28 -1.70 -2.27 -1.01
C MET A 28 -2.23 -3.25 0.05
N ALA A 29 -2.02 -4.55 -0.16
CA ALA A 29 -2.56 -5.60 0.70
C ALA A 29 -1.67 -5.92 1.91
N THR A 30 -0.51 -5.27 2.04
CA THR A 30 0.38 -5.48 3.18
C THR A 30 -0.25 -4.87 4.44
N ALA A 31 -0.68 -5.72 5.39
CA ALA A 31 -1.35 -5.31 6.63
C ALA A 31 -0.48 -4.39 7.50
N GLU A 32 0.84 -4.46 7.32
CA GLU A 32 1.78 -3.63 8.04
C GLU A 32 1.94 -2.20 7.47
N SER A 33 1.48 -1.98 6.23
CA SER A 33 1.55 -0.68 5.56
C SER A 33 0.44 0.24 6.07
N VAL A 34 0.82 1.27 6.82
CA VAL A 34 -0.10 2.22 7.47
C VAL A 34 -0.15 3.59 6.79
N GLN A 35 0.65 3.81 5.75
CA GLN A 35 0.80 5.11 5.09
C GLN A 35 0.85 4.94 3.58
N VAL A 36 0.20 5.85 2.86
CA VAL A 36 0.28 5.94 1.42
C VAL A 36 0.34 7.41 1.01
N GLY A 37 1.23 7.73 0.09
CA GLY A 37 1.33 9.05 -0.53
C GLY A 37 1.34 8.91 -2.05
N CYS A 38 0.41 9.57 -2.74
CA CYS A 38 0.32 9.50 -4.19
C CYS A 38 0.54 10.87 -4.82
N SER A 39 1.09 10.86 -6.03
CA SER A 39 1.24 12.04 -6.89
C SER A 39 0.69 11.74 -8.27
N MET A 40 0.10 12.76 -8.90
CA MET A 40 -0.45 12.67 -10.25
C MET A 40 0.09 13.82 -11.09
N LYS A 41 0.48 13.52 -12.33
CA LYS A 41 0.95 14.51 -13.29
C LYS A 41 0.36 14.24 -14.67
N LEU A 42 -0.20 15.28 -15.30
CA LEU A 42 -0.56 15.24 -16.72
C LEU A 42 0.71 15.32 -17.56
N CYS A 43 1.01 14.26 -18.29
CA CYS A 43 2.10 14.18 -19.25
C CYS A 43 1.56 14.49 -20.64
N LYS A 44 1.88 15.68 -21.13
CA LYS A 44 1.56 16.07 -22.51
C LYS A 44 2.61 15.48 -23.45
N ASN A 45 2.16 14.84 -24.53
CA ASN A 45 3.06 14.31 -25.55
C ASN A 45 2.66 14.90 -26.92
N SER A 46 3.63 15.48 -27.62
CA SER A 46 3.42 16.07 -28.94
C SER A 46 3.19 15.01 -30.02
N SER A 47 3.62 13.77 -29.79
CA SER A 47 3.63 12.68 -30.77
C SER A 47 2.69 11.52 -30.40
N SER A 48 2.00 11.60 -29.26
CA SER A 48 1.03 10.58 -28.82
C SER A 48 -0.09 11.25 -28.02
N HIS A 49 -1.07 10.46 -27.57
CA HIS A 49 -2.07 10.96 -26.64
C HIS A 49 -1.45 11.40 -25.31
N ASN A 50 -2.02 12.45 -24.73
CA ASN A 50 -1.74 12.85 -23.36
C ASN A 50 -2.13 11.72 -22.40
N PHE A 51 -1.37 11.56 -21.31
CA PHE A 51 -1.67 10.56 -20.30
C PHE A 51 -1.40 11.11 -18.90
N TYR A 52 -2.08 10.56 -17.89
CA TYR A 52 -1.77 10.84 -16.49
C TYR A 52 -0.75 9.82 -15.98
N SER A 53 0.36 10.32 -15.44
CA SER A 53 1.28 9.52 -14.65
C SER A 53 0.84 9.58 -13.20
N ILE A 54 0.51 8.43 -12.60
CA ILE A 54 0.17 8.30 -11.19
C ILE A 54 1.25 7.44 -10.53
N ALA A 55 1.83 7.93 -9.44
CA ALA A 55 2.81 7.20 -8.65
C ALA A 55 2.42 7.25 -7.18
N CYS A 56 2.36 6.09 -6.52
CA CYS A 56 2.09 5.97 -5.10
C CYS A 56 3.29 5.34 -4.39
N TYR A 57 3.63 5.91 -3.24
CA TYR A 57 4.60 5.40 -2.29
C TYR A 57 3.86 4.88 -1.06
N TYR A 58 4.18 3.66 -0.67
CA TYR A 58 3.67 3.02 0.54
C TYR A 58 4.74 3.16 1.62
N GLY A 59 4.33 3.56 2.82
CA GLY A 59 5.25 3.70 3.95
C GLY A 59 5.82 2.34 4.36
N PRO A 60 6.93 2.32 5.13
CA PRO A 60 7.51 1.07 5.62
C PRO A 60 6.50 0.20 6.39
N PRO A 61 6.65 -1.14 6.35
CA PRO A 61 7.71 -1.88 5.67
C PRO A 61 7.41 -2.13 4.18
N PRO A 62 8.44 -2.19 3.30
CA PRO A 62 8.24 -2.65 1.94
C PRO A 62 7.85 -4.13 1.90
N VAL A 63 7.16 -4.56 0.84
CA VAL A 63 6.95 -5.98 0.53
C VAL A 63 8.30 -6.70 0.45
N LYS A 64 8.41 -7.84 1.14
CA LYS A 64 9.61 -8.68 1.17
C LYS A 64 9.26 -10.09 0.69
N LEU A 65 10.19 -10.73 -0.02
CA LEU A 65 10.03 -12.13 -0.37
C LEU A 65 9.97 -12.99 0.90
N TYR A 66 9.16 -14.04 0.84
CA TYR A 66 8.94 -15.00 1.93
C TYR A 66 8.37 -14.41 3.23
N VAL A 67 7.99 -13.13 3.24
CA VAL A 67 7.24 -12.52 4.34
C VAL A 67 5.77 -12.45 3.94
N PRO A 68 4.84 -12.99 4.75
CA PRO A 68 3.43 -12.89 4.44
C PRO A 68 2.99 -11.41 4.45
N ILE A 69 2.19 -11.01 3.45
CA ILE A 69 1.64 -9.65 3.38
C ILE A 69 0.60 -9.38 4.48
N TYR A 70 -0.05 -10.42 4.99
CA TYR A 70 -0.93 -10.36 6.16
C TYR A 70 -0.97 -11.73 6.83
N ASN A 71 -1.33 -11.77 8.12
CA ASN A 71 -1.55 -13.02 8.84
C ASN A 71 -3.01 -13.49 8.62
N PRO A 72 -3.23 -14.72 8.15
CA PRO A 72 -4.57 -15.28 8.06
C PRO A 72 -5.22 -15.40 9.45
N GLY A 73 -6.52 -15.12 9.55
CA GLY A 73 -7.25 -15.24 10.80
C GLY A 73 -8.61 -14.54 10.78
N GLN A 74 -9.30 -14.53 11.93
CA GLN A 74 -10.51 -13.72 12.07
C GLN A 74 -10.16 -12.24 11.93
N PRO A 75 -10.94 -11.45 11.17
CA PRO A 75 -10.65 -10.03 11.02
C PRO A 75 -10.62 -9.31 12.36
N CYS A 76 -9.72 -8.33 12.49
CA CYS A 76 -9.50 -7.55 13.71
C CYS A 76 -9.04 -8.32 14.97
N SER A 77 -8.85 -9.64 14.90
CA SER A 77 -8.36 -10.45 16.04
C SER A 77 -6.95 -10.07 16.53
N GLN A 78 -6.18 -9.34 15.71
CA GLN A 78 -4.80 -8.96 15.97
C GLN A 78 -4.54 -7.46 15.69
N CYS A 79 -5.51 -6.58 15.97
CA CYS A 79 -5.28 -5.14 15.87
C CYS A 79 -4.17 -4.68 16.83
N ARG A 80 -3.30 -3.77 16.37
CA ARG A 80 -2.19 -3.27 17.17
C ARG A 80 -2.67 -2.37 18.31
N PRO A 81 -1.89 -2.24 19.41
CA PRO A 81 -2.19 -1.27 20.46
C PRO A 81 -2.39 0.15 19.89
N GLY A 82 -3.42 0.84 20.38
CA GLY A 82 -3.81 2.18 19.89
C GLY A 82 -4.67 2.18 18.61
N THR A 83 -4.98 1.01 18.07
CA THR A 83 -5.93 0.84 16.96
C THR A 83 -7.20 0.11 17.40
N GLU A 84 -8.28 0.33 16.67
CA GLU A 84 -9.58 -0.30 16.89
C GLU A 84 -10.18 -0.75 15.56
N CYS A 85 -11.03 -1.78 15.62
CA CYS A 85 -11.68 -2.34 14.45
C CYS A 85 -12.76 -1.41 13.92
N ILE A 86 -12.77 -1.17 12.61
CA ILE A 86 -13.92 -0.63 11.92
C ILE A 86 -14.80 -1.82 11.51
N GLU A 87 -15.87 -2.06 12.24
CA GLU A 87 -16.64 -3.32 12.14
C GLU A 87 -17.21 -3.58 10.75
N LYS A 88 -17.66 -2.52 10.07
CA LYS A 88 -18.21 -2.62 8.71
C LYS A 88 -17.15 -2.95 7.65
N LEU A 89 -15.92 -2.46 7.85
CA LEU A 89 -14.83 -2.60 6.89
C LEU A 89 -13.88 -3.74 7.22
N LYS A 90 -13.92 -4.24 8.46
CA LYS A 90 -13.04 -5.30 8.97
C LYS A 90 -11.55 -4.96 8.84
N ILE A 91 -11.23 -3.68 9.08
CA ILE A 91 -9.87 -3.13 9.10
C ILE A 91 -9.59 -2.47 10.46
N CYS A 92 -8.33 -2.53 10.90
CA CYS A 92 -7.87 -1.79 12.08
C CYS A 92 -7.50 -0.36 11.68
N ALA A 93 -7.95 0.63 12.46
CA ALA A 93 -7.57 2.04 12.26
C ALA A 93 -7.26 2.70 13.60
N LEU A 94 -6.67 3.90 13.57
CA LEU A 94 -6.47 4.69 14.80
C LEU A 94 -7.79 4.80 15.57
N LYS A 95 -7.75 4.58 16.88
CA LYS A 95 -8.95 4.52 17.73
C LYS A 95 -9.89 5.70 17.52
N SER A 96 -9.34 6.92 17.55
CA SER A 96 -10.12 8.15 17.33
C SER A 96 -10.80 8.24 15.95
N PHE A 97 -10.24 7.58 14.93
CA PHE A 97 -10.87 7.47 13.62
C PHE A 97 -11.93 6.36 13.61
N ALA A 98 -11.61 5.18 14.12
CA ALA A 98 -12.53 4.04 14.17
C ALA A 98 -13.79 4.36 14.97
N ASP A 99 -13.66 5.00 16.14
CA ASP A 99 -14.77 5.42 17.00
C ASP A 99 -15.78 6.29 16.23
N ARG A 100 -15.28 7.25 15.43
CA ARG A 100 -16.13 8.13 14.61
C ARG A 100 -16.89 7.35 13.54
N VAL A 101 -16.21 6.44 12.84
CA VAL A 101 -16.81 5.66 11.76
C VAL A 101 -17.84 4.67 12.31
N ASN A 102 -17.53 3.99 13.42
CA ASN A 102 -18.44 3.06 14.06
C ASN A 102 -19.68 3.77 14.64
N SER A 103 -19.53 5.01 15.13
CA SER A 103 -20.65 5.80 15.66
C SER A 103 -21.63 6.30 14.60
N GLN A 104 -21.17 6.51 13.35
CA GLN A 104 -22.03 6.92 12.23
C GLN A 104 -22.87 5.78 11.64
N GLY A 105 -22.65 4.54 12.09
CA GLY A 105 -23.37 3.35 11.65
C GLY A 105 -24.46 2.86 12.63
N LYS A 106 -24.75 3.61 13.69
CA LYS A 106 -25.85 3.33 14.63
C LYS A 106 -27.07 4.17 14.35
#